data_AF-A0A1X7VC73-F1
#
_entry.id   AF-A0A1X7VC73-F1
#
_cell.length_a   1.000
_cell.length_b   1.000
_cell.length_c   1.000
_cell.angle_alpha   90.00
_cell.angle_beta   90.00
_cell.angle_gamma   90.00
#
_symmetry.space_group_name_H-M   'P 1'
#
loop_
_entity.id
_entity.type
_entity.pdbx_description
1 polymer ?
#
loop_
_entity_poly.entity_id
_entity_poly.type
_entity_poly.pdbx_seq_one_letter_code
_entity_poly.pdbx_strand_id
1 'polypeptide(L)'
;MSTKDEDVEQHPDGSTRLEEEEETREVSDENIEKSAKDYAEYLVVNSKQEKAQLDERIQSIHFRVEEFERQLEWMHQNVTSTSEKVSELHSHTLKLNDLFNKIDQIETFVNVVNSSVEALEQSINKAEKDLEPSKLRKVMSVIPGMRKAQPKESTETWQPPQLFNSKDYFTPRLRSLEETETPS
;
A
#
# COMPACT_ATOMS: atom_id res chain seq x y z
N MET A 1 135.08 -34.07 -8.16
CA MET A 1 133.74 -34.27 -7.56
C MET A 1 132.85 -33.19 -8.19
N SER A 2 132.06 -33.50 -9.22
CA SER A 2 130.72 -34.14 -9.15
C SER A 2 129.78 -33.26 -8.30
N THR A 3 128.62 -32.74 -8.74
CA THR A 3 127.74 -33.05 -9.89
C THR A 3 126.93 -31.79 -10.22
N LYS A 4 126.44 -31.72 -11.47
CA LYS A 4 125.49 -30.75 -12.06
C LYS A 4 124.06 -30.95 -11.51
N ASP A 5 123.15 -30.15 -12.09
CA ASP A 5 121.72 -30.41 -12.32
C ASP A 5 120.77 -29.60 -11.43
N GLU A 6 119.68 -29.01 -11.90
CA GLU A 6 119.16 -28.57 -13.22
C GLU A 6 117.86 -27.84 -12.84
N ASP A 7 117.58 -26.67 -13.41
CA ASP A 7 116.28 -26.01 -13.27
C ASP A 7 115.20 -26.85 -13.99
N VAL A 8 114.17 -27.27 -13.25
CA VAL A 8 112.96 -27.88 -13.82
C VAL A 8 111.78 -26.94 -13.63
N GLU A 9 111.38 -26.39 -14.78
CA GLU A 9 110.18 -25.63 -15.07
C GLU A 9 108.92 -26.43 -14.66
N GLN A 10 108.12 -25.89 -13.73
CA GLN A 10 106.83 -26.45 -13.34
C GLN A 10 105.75 -25.95 -14.30
N HIS A 11 105.25 -26.84 -15.16
CA HIS A 11 103.97 -26.65 -15.84
C HIS A 11 102.82 -26.96 -14.85
N PRO A 12 101.75 -26.15 -14.79
CA PRO A 12 100.59 -26.46 -13.97
C PRO A 12 99.83 -27.65 -14.56
N ASP A 13 99.51 -28.58 -13.67
CA ASP A 13 98.87 -29.87 -13.89
C ASP A 13 97.49 -29.73 -14.58
N GLY A 14 97.26 -30.55 -15.62
CA GLY A 14 95.99 -30.60 -16.35
C GLY A 14 94.85 -31.26 -15.57
N SER A 15 95.14 -31.84 -14.40
CA SER A 15 94.17 -32.52 -13.54
C SER A 15 93.19 -31.56 -12.86
N THR A 16 93.63 -30.37 -12.42
CA THR A 16 92.79 -29.44 -11.64
C THR A 16 91.74 -28.71 -12.47
N ARG A 17 92.02 -28.44 -13.75
CA ARG A 17 91.06 -27.74 -14.64
C ARG A 17 89.86 -28.60 -15.02
N LEU A 18 90.03 -29.92 -15.08
CA LEU A 18 88.94 -30.85 -15.39
C LEU A 18 88.00 -31.03 -14.18
N GLU A 19 88.55 -31.02 -12.97
CA GLU A 19 87.78 -31.06 -11.73
C GLU A 19 86.96 -29.78 -11.52
N GLU A 20 87.53 -28.59 -11.78
CA GLU A 20 86.78 -27.31 -11.73
C GLU A 20 85.71 -27.20 -12.83
N GLU A 21 85.95 -27.75 -14.03
CA GLU A 21 84.96 -27.79 -15.11
C GLU A 21 83.83 -28.81 -14.84
N GLU A 22 84.09 -29.90 -14.14
CA GLU A 22 83.05 -30.84 -13.68
C GLU A 22 82.23 -30.23 -12.53
N GLU A 23 82.87 -29.63 -11.52
CA GLU A 23 82.18 -29.02 -10.38
C GLU A 23 81.30 -27.83 -10.82
N THR A 24 81.78 -26.99 -11.76
CA THR A 24 80.97 -25.89 -12.31
C THR A 24 79.82 -26.35 -13.19
N ARG A 25 79.94 -27.51 -13.88
CA ARG A 25 78.85 -28.12 -14.63
C ARG A 25 77.80 -28.72 -13.71
N GLU A 26 78.21 -29.42 -12.65
CA GLU A 26 77.30 -29.98 -11.65
C GLU A 26 76.49 -28.89 -10.92
N VAL A 27 77.13 -27.79 -10.52
CA VAL A 27 76.45 -26.64 -9.91
C VAL A 27 75.49 -25.95 -10.89
N SER A 28 75.83 -25.91 -12.19
CA SER A 28 74.94 -25.37 -13.22
C SER A 28 73.71 -26.26 -13.43
N ASP A 29 73.90 -27.59 -13.46
CA ASP A 29 72.82 -28.54 -13.66
C ASP A 29 71.86 -28.60 -12.46
N GLU A 30 72.37 -28.50 -11.23
CA GLU A 30 71.54 -28.40 -10.02
C GLU A 30 70.68 -27.12 -10.01
N ASN A 31 71.23 -25.99 -10.48
CA ASN A 31 70.49 -24.74 -10.59
C ASN A 31 69.41 -24.79 -11.68
N ILE A 32 69.67 -25.47 -12.79
CA ILE A 32 68.69 -25.72 -13.86
C ILE A 32 67.58 -26.65 -13.36
N GLU A 33 67.93 -27.72 -12.64
CA GLU A 33 66.97 -28.65 -12.05
C GLU A 33 66.06 -27.95 -11.04
N LYS A 34 66.65 -27.15 -10.14
CA LYS A 34 65.88 -26.36 -9.18
C LYS A 34 64.95 -25.36 -9.87
N SER A 35 65.46 -24.63 -10.87
CA SER A 35 64.64 -23.67 -11.62
C SER A 35 63.53 -24.36 -12.41
N ALA A 36 63.82 -25.50 -13.04
CA ALA A 36 62.83 -26.31 -13.76
C ALA A 36 61.75 -26.84 -12.81
N LYS A 37 62.11 -27.23 -11.59
CA LYS A 37 61.18 -27.67 -10.55
C LYS A 37 60.27 -26.53 -10.07
N ASP A 38 60.84 -25.35 -9.82
CA ASP A 38 60.10 -24.15 -9.43
C ASP A 38 59.10 -23.74 -10.54
N TYR A 39 59.51 -23.81 -11.81
CA TYR A 39 58.60 -23.54 -12.94
C TYR A 39 57.56 -24.64 -13.17
N ALA A 40 57.91 -25.91 -12.91
CA ALA A 40 56.97 -27.02 -13.03
C ALA A 40 55.84 -26.95 -12.00
N GLU A 41 56.09 -26.38 -10.82
CA GLU A 41 55.06 -26.17 -9.79
C GLU A 41 53.91 -25.28 -10.28
N TYR A 42 54.20 -24.24 -11.07
CA TYR A 42 53.17 -23.38 -11.67
C TYR A 42 52.30 -24.08 -12.73
N LEU A 43 52.76 -25.20 -13.29
CA LEU A 43 52.00 -25.98 -14.26
C LEU A 43 51.03 -26.98 -13.58
N VAL A 44 51.17 -27.18 -12.26
CA VAL A 44 50.27 -28.03 -11.47
C VAL A 44 49.02 -27.24 -11.09
N VAL A 45 48.12 -27.06 -12.07
CA VAL A 45 46.79 -26.53 -11.81
C VAL A 45 45.94 -27.62 -11.16
N ASN A 46 45.47 -27.38 -9.94
CA ASN A 46 44.53 -28.29 -9.27
C ASN A 46 43.11 -28.09 -9.80
N SER A 47 42.88 -28.49 -11.06
CA SER A 47 41.59 -28.31 -11.76
C SER A 47 40.42 -28.98 -11.02
N LYS A 48 40.68 -30.00 -10.20
CA LYS A 48 39.64 -30.66 -9.39
C LYS A 48 39.13 -29.75 -8.27
N GLN A 49 40.03 -29.03 -7.60
CA GLN A 49 39.68 -28.11 -6.52
C GLN A 49 38.95 -26.88 -7.08
N GLU A 50 39.43 -26.31 -8.19
CA GLU A 50 38.77 -25.17 -8.83
C GLU A 50 37.36 -25.54 -9.31
N LYS A 51 37.20 -26.72 -9.91
CA LYS A 51 35.88 -27.23 -10.30
C LYS A 51 34.95 -27.39 -9.09
N ALA A 52 35.44 -27.96 -7.99
CA ALA A 52 34.64 -28.13 -6.79
C ALA A 52 34.18 -26.79 -6.19
N GLN A 53 35.07 -25.78 -6.16
CA GLN A 53 34.71 -24.43 -5.73
C GLN A 53 33.69 -23.76 -6.65
N LEU A 54 33.81 -23.99 -7.97
CA LEU A 54 32.83 -23.51 -8.93
C LEU A 54 31.46 -24.19 -8.73
N ASP A 55 31.43 -25.51 -8.56
CA ASP A 55 30.21 -26.27 -8.31
C ASP A 55 29.50 -25.80 -7.03
N GLU A 56 30.24 -25.55 -5.94
CA GLU A 56 29.70 -25.02 -4.69
C GLU A 56 29.07 -23.62 -4.89
N ARG A 57 29.74 -22.75 -5.64
CA ARG A 57 29.22 -21.42 -5.97
C ARG A 57 27.96 -21.49 -6.82
N ILE A 58 27.92 -22.39 -7.81
CA ILE A 58 26.76 -22.61 -8.65
C ILE A 58 25.58 -23.08 -7.81
N GLN A 59 25.79 -24.05 -6.91
CA GLN A 59 24.74 -24.54 -6.02
C GLN A 59 24.22 -23.44 -5.08
N SER A 60 25.12 -22.63 -4.52
CA SER A 60 24.73 -21.48 -3.69
C SER A 60 23.87 -20.48 -4.45
N ILE A 61 24.25 -20.15 -5.69
CA ILE A 61 23.46 -19.25 -6.55
C ILE A 61 22.12 -19.89 -6.90
N HIS A 62 22.10 -21.18 -7.22
CA HIS A 62 20.86 -21.89 -7.54
C HIS A 62 19.88 -21.84 -6.36
N PHE A 63 20.34 -22.15 -5.15
CA PHE A 63 19.52 -22.07 -3.94
C PHE A 63 19.00 -20.64 -3.68
N ARG A 64 19.84 -19.62 -3.91
CA ARG A 64 19.41 -18.22 -3.77
C ARG A 64 18.33 -17.84 -4.79
N VAL A 65 18.42 -18.34 -6.02
CA VAL A 65 17.41 -18.11 -7.05
C VAL A 65 16.09 -18.79 -6.68
N GLU A 66 16.12 -20.05 -6.24
CA GLU A 66 14.93 -20.76 -5.76
C GLU A 66 14.25 -20.03 -4.60
N GLU A 67 15.05 -19.47 -3.68
CA GLU A 67 14.53 -18.68 -2.57
C GLU A 67 13.93 -17.35 -3.04
N PHE A 68 14.53 -16.68 -4.02
CA PHE A 68 13.94 -15.49 -4.62
C PHE A 68 12.63 -15.79 -5.35
N GLU A 69 12.52 -16.92 -6.03
CA GLU A 69 11.27 -17.35 -6.66
C GLU A 69 10.17 -17.59 -5.62
N ARG A 70 10.50 -18.22 -4.49
CA ARG A 70 9.57 -18.42 -3.38
C ARG A 70 9.10 -17.10 -2.79
N GLN A 71 10.02 -16.14 -2.60
CA GLN A 71 9.69 -14.81 -2.09
C GLN A 71 8.82 -14.01 -3.07
N LEU A 72 9.08 -14.13 -4.37
CA LEU A 72 8.27 -13.51 -5.42
C LEU A 72 6.85 -14.09 -5.45
N GLU A 73 6.72 -15.41 -5.34
CA GLU A 73 5.42 -16.09 -5.30
C GLU A 73 4.61 -15.63 -4.07
N TRP A 74 5.24 -15.58 -2.89
CA TRP A 74 4.59 -15.08 -1.68
C TRP A 74 4.15 -13.61 -1.81
N MET A 75 4.99 -12.75 -2.40
CA MET A 75 4.64 -11.36 -2.66
C MET A 75 3.45 -11.25 -3.63
N HIS A 76 3.43 -12.05 -4.70
CA HIS A 76 2.33 -12.08 -5.65
C HIS A 76 1.00 -12.48 -4.98
N GLN A 77 1.03 -13.51 -4.14
CA GLN A 77 -0.13 -13.92 -3.35
C GLN A 77 -0.61 -12.81 -2.40
N ASN A 78 0.32 -12.11 -1.74
CA ASN A 78 -0.03 -10.99 -0.86
C ASN A 78 -0.64 -9.80 -1.60
N VAL A 79 -0.13 -9.47 -2.79
CA VAL A 79 -0.71 -8.40 -3.63
C VAL A 79 -2.12 -8.78 -4.04
N THR A 80 -2.33 -10.02 -4.46
CA THR A 80 -3.65 -10.53 -4.85
C THR A 80 -4.62 -10.47 -3.68
N SER A 81 -4.25 -11.01 -2.51
CA SER A 81 -5.08 -10.97 -1.30
C SER A 81 -5.36 -9.54 -0.81
N THR A 82 -4.37 -8.65 -0.91
CA THR A 82 -4.56 -7.23 -0.56
C THR A 82 -5.53 -6.56 -1.51
N SER A 83 -5.45 -6.83 -2.82
CA SER A 83 -6.36 -6.29 -3.83
C SER A 83 -7.81 -6.73 -3.58
N GLU A 84 -8.02 -7.99 -3.21
CA GLU A 84 -9.34 -8.51 -2.83
C GLU A 84 -9.89 -7.77 -1.59
N LYS A 85 -9.08 -7.63 -0.54
CA LYS A 85 -9.48 -6.91 0.69
C LYS A 85 -9.80 -5.44 0.45
N VAL A 86 -9.05 -4.77 -0.43
CA VAL A 86 -9.33 -3.38 -0.81
C VAL A 86 -10.68 -3.27 -1.54
N SER A 87 -10.99 -4.24 -2.40
CA SER A 87 -12.28 -4.30 -3.09
C SER A 87 -13.45 -4.54 -2.14
N GLU A 88 -13.25 -5.43 -1.15
CA GLU A 88 -14.22 -5.67 -0.07
C GLU A 88 -14.45 -4.41 0.77
N LEU A 89 -13.37 -3.74 1.20
CA LEU A 89 -13.44 -2.48 1.95
C LEU A 89 -14.17 -1.38 1.16
N HIS A 90 -13.96 -1.32 -0.16
CA HIS A 90 -14.68 -0.39 -1.03
C HIS A 90 -16.18 -0.67 -1.03
N SER A 91 -16.59 -1.94 -1.15
CA SER A 91 -18.00 -2.35 -1.04
C SER A 91 -18.62 -1.95 0.30
N HIS A 92 -17.92 -2.16 1.42
CA HIS A 92 -18.36 -1.71 2.74
C HIS A 92 -18.50 -0.18 2.83
N THR A 93 -17.59 0.56 2.20
CA THR A 93 -17.64 2.02 2.15
C THR A 93 -18.87 2.50 1.38
N LEU A 94 -19.25 1.85 0.28
CA LEU A 94 -20.49 2.15 -0.44
C LEU A 94 -21.73 1.91 0.42
N LYS A 95 -21.78 0.79 1.15
CA LYS A 95 -22.88 0.51 2.10
C LYS A 95 -22.98 1.56 3.21
N LEU A 96 -21.84 2.04 3.72
CA LEU A 96 -21.80 3.13 4.70
C LEU A 96 -22.31 4.44 4.10
N ASN A 97 -21.93 4.76 2.86
CA ASN A 97 -22.42 5.95 2.18
C ASN A 97 -23.95 5.91 1.99
N ASP A 98 -24.50 4.74 1.67
CA ASP A 98 -25.96 4.55 1.61
C ASP A 98 -26.63 4.75 2.97
N LEU A 99 -25.98 4.36 4.06
CA LEU A 99 -26.47 4.62 5.41
C LEU A 99 -26.43 6.11 5.75
N PHE A 100 -25.34 6.82 5.41
CA PHE A 100 -25.26 8.27 5.61
C PHE A 100 -26.32 9.02 4.80
N ASN A 101 -26.55 8.62 3.54
CA ASN A 101 -27.63 9.18 2.73
C ASN A 101 -29.01 8.99 3.37
N LYS A 102 -29.25 7.87 4.06
CA LYS A 102 -30.49 7.64 4.81
C LYS A 102 -30.59 8.56 6.03
N ILE A 103 -29.48 8.76 6.74
CA ILE A 103 -29.41 9.68 7.90
C ILE A 103 -29.71 11.10 7.44
N ASP A 104 -29.10 11.57 6.35
CA ASP A 104 -29.31 12.92 5.81
C ASP A 104 -30.77 13.15 5.38
N GLN A 105 -31.42 12.12 4.81
CA GLN A 105 -32.85 12.18 4.48
C GLN A 105 -33.72 12.34 5.73
N ILE A 106 -33.39 11.61 6.80
CA ILE A 106 -34.11 11.71 8.08
C ILE A 106 -33.89 13.09 8.70
N GLU A 107 -32.67 13.61 8.68
CA GLU A 107 -32.37 14.95 9.19
C GLU A 107 -33.14 16.03 8.44
N THR A 108 -33.16 15.95 7.11
CA THR A 108 -33.95 16.85 6.25
C THR A 108 -35.44 16.77 6.59
N PHE A 109 -35.97 15.55 6.76
CA PHE A 109 -37.36 15.35 7.14
C PHE A 109 -37.67 15.96 8.51
N VAL A 110 -36.83 15.74 9.52
CA VAL A 110 -36.99 16.33 10.85
C VAL A 110 -37.00 17.85 10.80
N ASN A 111 -36.13 18.46 9.98
CA ASN A 111 -36.11 19.91 9.80
C ASN A 111 -37.42 20.44 9.19
N VAL A 112 -37.98 19.73 8.21
CA VAL A 112 -39.29 20.07 7.65
C VAL A 112 -40.40 19.95 8.70
N VAL A 113 -40.43 18.85 9.45
CA VAL A 113 -41.41 18.66 10.52
C VAL A 113 -41.34 19.79 11.53
N ASN A 114 -40.13 20.15 11.97
CA ASN A 114 -39.93 21.25 12.90
C ASN A 114 -40.49 22.58 12.34
N SER A 115 -40.17 22.93 11.10
CA SER A 115 -40.69 24.14 10.46
C SER A 115 -42.23 24.15 10.34
N SER A 116 -42.84 22.98 10.11
CA SER A 116 -44.30 22.84 10.03
C SER A 116 -44.97 23.02 11.40
N VAL A 117 -44.33 22.53 12.46
CA VAL A 117 -44.80 22.69 13.85
C VAL A 117 -44.68 24.15 14.27
N GLU A 118 -43.55 24.81 14.00
CA GLU A 118 -43.38 26.24 14.26
C GLU A 118 -44.44 27.10 13.55
N ALA A 119 -44.72 26.80 12.28
CA ALA A 119 -45.78 27.49 11.53
C ALA A 119 -47.17 27.24 12.13
N LEU A 120 -47.45 26.01 12.56
CA LEU A 120 -48.71 25.67 13.22
C LEU A 120 -48.85 26.40 14.56
N GLU A 121 -47.82 26.41 15.40
CA GLU A 121 -47.79 27.14 16.67
C GLU A 121 -48.02 28.64 16.47
N GLN A 122 -47.41 29.25 15.46
CA GLN A 122 -47.66 30.66 15.11
C GLN A 122 -49.12 30.91 14.72
N SER A 123 -49.72 29.99 13.95
CA SER A 123 -51.14 30.10 13.56
C SER A 123 -52.09 29.97 14.75
N ILE A 124 -51.78 29.05 15.69
CA ILE A 124 -52.54 28.86 16.93
C ILE A 124 -52.41 30.10 17.81
N ASN A 125 -51.20 30.60 18.03
CA ASN A 125 -50.96 31.81 18.81
C ASN A 125 -51.71 33.02 18.22
N LYS A 126 -51.77 33.15 16.88
CA LYS A 126 -52.57 34.20 16.21
C LYS A 126 -54.06 34.00 16.47
N ALA A 127 -54.58 32.78 16.30
CA ALA A 127 -55.98 32.47 16.53
C ALA A 127 -56.41 32.69 18.00
N GLU A 128 -55.59 32.29 18.97
CA GLU A 128 -55.83 32.51 20.39
C GLU A 128 -55.84 34.01 20.73
N LYS A 129 -54.90 34.79 20.17
CA LYS A 129 -54.85 36.25 20.34
C LYS A 129 -56.05 36.96 19.71
N ASP A 130 -56.63 36.41 18.65
CA ASP A 130 -57.84 36.95 18.01
C ASP A 130 -59.12 36.54 18.75
N LEU A 131 -59.11 35.38 19.41
CA LEU A 131 -60.22 34.89 20.24
C LEU A 131 -60.24 35.48 21.67
N GLU A 132 -59.28 36.34 22.04
CA GLU A 132 -59.24 36.97 23.36
C GLU A 132 -60.60 37.63 23.70
N PRO A 133 -61.20 37.36 24.88
CA PRO A 133 -62.56 37.79 25.22
C PRO A 133 -62.75 39.32 25.19
N SER A 134 -61.66 40.08 25.29
CA SER A 134 -61.62 41.54 25.18
C SER A 134 -62.03 42.05 23.78
N LYS A 135 -61.76 41.30 22.71
CA LYS A 135 -62.19 41.63 21.34
C LYS A 135 -63.64 41.20 21.07
N LEU A 136 -64.06 40.05 21.58
CA LEU A 136 -65.45 39.56 21.45
C LEU A 136 -66.46 40.47 22.15
N ARG A 137 -66.10 41.08 23.30
CA ARG A 137 -66.94 42.10 23.96
C ARG A 137 -67.17 43.36 23.10
N LYS A 138 -66.19 43.78 22.30
CA LYS A 138 -66.35 44.94 21.38
C LYS A 138 -67.36 44.67 20.27
N VAL A 139 -67.50 43.40 19.84
CA VAL A 139 -68.45 43.01 18.79
C VAL A 139 -69.87 42.84 19.36
N MET A 140 -70.02 42.32 20.59
CA MET A 140 -71.34 42.23 21.25
C MET A 140 -71.88 43.56 21.79
N SER A 141 -71.08 44.62 21.87
CA SER A 141 -71.57 45.96 22.25
C SER A 141 -72.27 46.74 21.12
N VAL A 142 -72.44 46.14 19.93
CA VAL A 142 -73.18 46.75 18.81
C VAL A 142 -74.68 46.41 18.93
N ILE A 143 -75.34 47.19 19.80
CA ILE A 143 -76.78 47.22 20.14
C ILE A 143 -77.63 47.66 18.92
N PRO A 144 -78.92 47.25 18.79
CA PRO A 144 -79.66 47.24 17.52
C PRO A 144 -80.14 48.63 17.08
N GLY A 145 -80.04 48.92 15.77
CA GLY A 145 -80.67 50.08 15.13
C GLY A 145 -79.82 50.90 14.14
N MET A 146 -78.55 50.56 13.91
CA MET A 146 -77.66 51.38 13.08
C MET A 146 -77.51 50.86 11.64
N ARG A 147 -77.95 51.76 10.76
CA ARG A 147 -77.90 51.84 9.30
C ARG A 147 -76.73 51.11 8.63
N LYS A 148 -77.07 50.51 7.49
CA LYS A 148 -76.19 49.87 6.49
C LYS A 148 -74.89 50.66 6.26
N ALA A 149 -73.83 50.24 6.91
CA ALA A 149 -72.47 50.39 6.41
C ALA A 149 -71.94 48.97 6.24
N GLN A 150 -71.68 48.59 4.99
CA GLN A 150 -71.11 47.29 4.68
C GLN A 150 -69.75 47.19 5.40
N PRO A 151 -69.58 46.24 6.34
CA PRO A 151 -68.26 45.91 6.82
C PRO A 151 -67.51 45.32 5.63
N LYS A 152 -66.35 45.89 5.26
CA LYS A 152 -65.35 45.11 4.53
C LYS A 152 -64.91 44.02 5.49
N GLU A 153 -65.62 42.90 5.44
CA GLU A 153 -65.14 41.65 6.01
C GLU A 153 -63.82 41.34 5.33
N SER A 154 -62.71 41.58 6.03
CA SER A 154 -61.51 40.78 5.83
C SER A 154 -61.84 39.41 6.39
N THR A 155 -62.61 38.62 5.65
CA THR A 155 -62.65 37.19 5.79
C THR A 155 -61.27 36.70 5.37
N GLU A 156 -60.31 36.74 6.31
CA GLU A 156 -59.17 35.83 6.24
C GLU A 156 -59.78 34.43 6.35
N THR A 157 -60.18 33.89 5.20
CA THR A 157 -60.69 32.53 5.07
C THR A 157 -59.62 31.61 5.62
N TRP A 158 -59.97 30.90 6.70
CA TRP A 158 -59.14 29.84 7.27
C TRP A 158 -58.61 28.97 6.13
N GLN A 159 -57.28 28.86 6.05
CA GLN A 159 -56.62 27.96 5.12
C GLN A 159 -56.09 26.78 5.94
N PRO A 160 -56.36 25.53 5.52
CA PRO A 160 -55.79 24.37 6.17
C PRO A 160 -54.27 24.48 6.25
N PRO A 161 -53.65 24.15 7.39
CA PRO A 161 -52.20 24.05 7.48
C PRO A 161 -51.70 23.08 6.41
N GLN A 162 -50.63 23.45 5.70
CA GLN A 162 -49.97 22.52 4.79
C GLN A 162 -49.29 21.44 5.63
N LEU A 163 -49.91 20.26 5.65
CA LEU A 163 -49.35 19.08 6.29
C LEU A 163 -48.23 18.53 5.40
N PHE A 164 -47.08 18.23 5.99
CA PHE A 164 -46.02 17.52 5.30
C PHE A 164 -46.47 16.08 5.04
N ASN A 165 -46.18 15.56 3.85
CA ASN A 165 -46.42 14.17 3.51
C ASN A 165 -45.09 13.41 3.52
N SER A 166 -45.00 12.37 4.35
CA SER A 166 -43.78 11.56 4.48
C SER A 166 -43.35 10.89 3.15
N LYS A 167 -44.30 10.65 2.24
CA LYS A 167 -44.02 10.05 0.92
C LYS A 167 -43.18 10.94 0.00
N ASP A 168 -43.17 12.25 0.25
CA ASP A 168 -42.42 13.21 -0.57
C ASP A 168 -40.93 13.26 -0.17
N TYR A 169 -40.58 12.72 1.00
CA TYR A 169 -39.22 12.74 1.55
C TYR A 169 -38.52 11.39 1.49
N PHE A 170 -39.28 10.29 1.56
CA PHE A 170 -38.74 8.94 1.44
C PHE A 170 -39.03 8.37 0.04
N THR A 171 -38.15 8.63 -0.92
CA THR A 171 -38.27 7.96 -2.24
C THR A 171 -37.98 6.46 -2.09
N PRO A 172 -38.76 5.58 -2.75
CA PRO A 172 -38.55 4.14 -2.70
C PRO A 172 -37.36 3.72 -3.56
N ARG A 173 -36.14 4.16 -3.21
CA ARG A 173 -34.90 3.55 -3.74
C ARG A 173 -34.41 2.36 -2.88
N LEU A 174 -35.20 1.93 -1.90
CA LEU A 174 -34.82 0.91 -0.92
C LEU A 174 -35.42 -0.48 -1.17
N ARG A 175 -35.75 -0.83 -2.42
CA ARG A 175 -36.23 -2.20 -2.73
C ARG A 175 -35.38 -2.96 -3.77
N SER A 176 -34.42 -2.32 -4.42
CA SER A 176 -33.71 -2.93 -5.56
C SER A 176 -32.42 -3.70 -5.20
N LEU A 177 -32.11 -3.92 -3.92
CA LEU A 177 -30.87 -4.61 -3.50
C LEU A 177 -31.10 -5.92 -2.72
N GLU A 178 -32.35 -6.33 -2.46
CA GLU A 178 -32.65 -7.60 -1.77
C GLU A 178 -32.97 -8.78 -2.73
N GLU A 179 -33.02 -8.56 -4.05
CA GLU A 179 -33.52 -9.59 -5.01
C GLU A 179 -32.44 -10.37 -5.78
N THR A 180 -31.15 -10.23 -5.46
CA THR A 180 -30.07 -10.99 -6.14
C THR A 180 -29.31 -11.92 -5.22
N GLU A 181 -29.99 -12.77 -4.44
CA GLU A 181 -29.31 -13.88 -3.75
C GLU A 181 -30.27 -15.06 -3.50
N THR A 182 -30.62 -15.78 -4.58
CA THR A 182 -30.94 -17.22 -4.49
C THR A 182 -30.36 -17.93 -5.72
N PRO A 183 -29.30 -18.75 -5.58
CA PRO A 183 -28.91 -19.67 -6.64
C PRO A 183 -29.70 -20.99 -6.49
N SER A 184 -30.20 -21.49 -7.61
CA SER A 184 -30.59 -22.90 -7.80
C SER A 184 -29.37 -23.80 -7.97
#